data_AF-A0A947LDG2-F1
#
_entry.id   AF-A0A947LDG2-F1
#
_cell.length_a   1.000
_cell.length_b   1.000
_cell.length_c   1.000
_cell.angle_alpha   90.00
_cell.angle_beta   90.00
_cell.angle_gamma   90.00
#
_symmetry.space_group_name_H-M   'P 1'
#
loop_
_entity.id
_entity.type
_entity.pdbx_description
1 polymer ?
#
loop_
_entity_poly.entity_id
_entity_poly.type
_entity_poly.pdbx_seq_one_letter_code
_entity_poly.pdbx_strand_id
1 'polypeptide(L)'
;MKSLGLLEFDRLALIPPAYWPHHEFCFYLHDQMLELLVQYEASGAHQWVTSAFDAAAKEYGTSYTDIDILELLRQKELVPYYRHHIVSHLVLGLAADMLHFLYESLMCFEKRKFSVAYALLRKPLKENLLFLSWLLGNENDFITRFEKDNYSTLNGLNPERRTQIFTDAISRLPVNGAFAADLLEKILFSKVHARSFEPIWQRATHLITSQGTSLRTEDLNINFIFHDASADESFEHLYKNLPYVMLYAVQVSLECFARVLPSNEHTTSHLILTSLGAYECLFERKQRAGITAMLGRHLKPFLKCIHCASRIRLTRQNAIDMYLRERLTCHKCGLESPLPLYWLFAQANITVKRTSETTAILGNIIDSQLAQST
;
A
#
# COMPACT_ATOMS: atom_id res chain seq x y z
N MET A 1 -12.57 20.33 -5.98
CA MET A 1 -11.15 20.72 -5.90
C MET A 1 -10.58 20.68 -7.30
N LYS A 2 -9.56 21.48 -7.61
CA LYS A 2 -8.82 21.36 -8.88
C LYS A 2 -7.82 20.19 -8.78
N SER A 3 -7.19 19.82 -9.89
CA SER A 3 -6.09 18.85 -9.91
C SER A 3 -5.02 19.20 -8.86
N LEU A 4 -4.39 18.17 -8.31
CA LEU A 4 -3.27 18.22 -7.37
C LEU A 4 -1.94 18.53 -8.08
N GLY A 5 -1.90 18.48 -9.42
CA GLY A 5 -0.69 18.71 -10.21
C GLY A 5 0.35 17.62 -10.00
N LEU A 6 -0.08 16.39 -9.72
CA LEU A 6 0.78 15.21 -9.60
C LEU A 6 0.90 14.45 -10.92
N LEU A 7 -0.14 14.55 -11.76
CA LEU A 7 -0.15 13.98 -13.10
C LEU A 7 -0.27 15.09 -14.14
N GLU A 8 0.24 14.81 -15.34
CA GLU A 8 0.05 15.69 -16.49
C GLU A 8 -1.44 15.82 -16.83
N PHE A 9 -1.84 17.02 -17.27
CA PHE A 9 -3.25 17.31 -17.55
C PHE A 9 -3.84 16.38 -18.62
N ASP A 10 -3.06 16.00 -19.62
CA ASP A 10 -3.49 15.11 -20.72
C ASP A 10 -3.92 13.73 -20.22
N ARG A 11 -3.32 13.24 -19.13
CA ARG A 11 -3.69 11.97 -18.49
C ARG A 11 -5.05 12.04 -17.78
N LEU A 12 -5.46 13.24 -17.38
CA LEU A 12 -6.72 13.49 -16.67
C LEU A 12 -7.87 13.87 -17.61
N ALA A 13 -7.60 14.05 -18.91
CA ALA A 13 -8.54 14.63 -19.87
C ALA A 13 -9.89 13.90 -19.95
N LEU A 14 -9.88 12.57 -19.82
CA LEU A 14 -11.10 11.76 -19.87
C LEU A 14 -11.69 11.49 -18.48
N ILE A 15 -11.01 11.84 -17.39
CA ILE A 15 -11.54 11.67 -16.04
C ILE A 15 -12.37 12.91 -15.69
N PRO A 16 -13.56 12.78 -15.07
CA PRO A 16 -14.34 13.94 -14.65
C PRO A 16 -13.58 14.78 -13.62
N PRO A 17 -13.60 16.13 -13.70
CA PRO A 17 -12.82 17.00 -12.82
C PRO A 17 -13.08 16.81 -11.31
N ALA A 18 -14.26 16.30 -10.95
CA ALA A 18 -14.60 15.98 -9.56
C ALA A 18 -13.71 14.87 -8.97
N TYR A 19 -13.16 13.99 -9.81
CA TYR A 19 -12.38 12.82 -9.40
C TYR A 19 -10.87 12.97 -9.61
N TRP A 20 -10.39 14.02 -10.28
CA TRP A 20 -8.95 14.25 -10.48
C TRP A 20 -8.13 14.12 -9.19
N PRO A 21 -8.51 14.76 -8.06
CA PRO A 21 -7.70 14.68 -6.85
C PRO A 21 -7.65 13.27 -6.26
N HIS A 22 -8.71 12.48 -6.44
CA HIS A 22 -8.75 11.11 -5.93
C HIS A 22 -7.87 10.20 -6.78
N HIS A 23 -7.90 10.36 -8.10
CA HIS A 23 -7.06 9.61 -9.03
C HIS A 23 -5.58 9.91 -8.84
N GLU A 24 -5.23 11.19 -8.79
CA GLU A 24 -3.86 11.65 -8.53
C GLU A 24 -3.34 11.14 -7.18
N PHE A 25 -4.21 11.12 -6.16
CA PHE A 25 -3.84 10.56 -4.86
C PHE A 25 -3.62 9.04 -4.90
N CYS A 26 -4.43 8.28 -5.66
CA CYS A 26 -4.17 6.86 -5.89
C CYS A 26 -2.81 6.62 -6.58
N PHE A 27 -2.46 7.42 -7.59
CA PHE A 27 -1.14 7.36 -8.22
C PHE A 27 -0.02 7.71 -7.24
N TYR A 28 -0.19 8.75 -6.42
CA TYR A 28 0.76 9.06 -5.35
C TYR A 28 1.01 7.87 -4.43
N LEU A 29 -0.05 7.22 -3.93
CA LEU A 29 0.07 6.06 -3.05
C LEU A 29 0.75 4.87 -3.75
N HIS A 30 0.45 4.66 -5.04
CA HIS A 30 1.14 3.67 -5.86
C HIS A 30 2.66 3.96 -5.92
N ASP A 31 3.03 5.20 -6.24
CA ASP A 31 4.43 5.58 -6.42
C ASP A 31 5.20 5.52 -5.10
N GLN A 32 4.56 5.79 -3.95
CA GLN A 32 5.16 5.56 -2.64
C GLN A 32 5.48 4.07 -2.40
N MET A 33 4.57 3.15 -2.77
CA MET A 33 4.84 1.72 -2.67
C MET A 33 5.92 1.25 -3.66
N LEU A 34 5.95 1.83 -4.85
CA LEU A 34 6.98 1.54 -5.85
C LEU A 34 8.37 1.97 -5.35
N GLU A 35 8.48 3.17 -4.77
CA GLU A 35 9.74 3.64 -4.17
C GLU A 35 10.23 2.69 -3.08
N LEU A 36 9.32 2.21 -2.21
CA LEU A 36 9.65 1.20 -1.20
C LEU A 36 10.18 -0.09 -1.83
N LEU A 37 9.52 -0.58 -2.89
CA LEU A 37 9.95 -1.78 -3.62
C LEU A 37 11.35 -1.60 -4.22
N VAL A 38 11.59 -0.49 -4.92
CA VAL A 38 12.87 -0.20 -5.58
C VAL A 38 14.00 -0.10 -4.56
N GLN A 39 13.78 0.61 -3.45
CA GLN A 39 14.77 0.71 -2.36
C GLN A 39 15.05 -0.65 -1.73
N TYR A 40 14.00 -1.45 -1.52
CA TYR A 40 14.13 -2.79 -0.97
C TYR A 40 14.91 -3.72 -1.92
N GLU A 41 14.60 -3.72 -3.21
CA GLU A 41 15.32 -4.51 -4.22
C GLU A 41 16.80 -4.09 -4.28
N ALA A 42 17.07 -2.78 -4.31
CA ALA A 42 18.42 -2.23 -4.33
C ALA A 42 19.24 -2.58 -3.07
N SER A 43 18.60 -2.83 -1.93
CA SER A 43 19.28 -3.26 -0.70
C SER A 43 19.86 -4.68 -0.80
N GLY A 44 19.40 -5.50 -1.74
CA GLY A 44 19.79 -6.90 -1.87
C GLY A 44 19.34 -7.79 -0.70
N ALA A 45 18.46 -7.30 0.20
CA ALA A 45 18.08 -8.02 1.43
C ALA A 45 17.49 -9.42 1.18
N HIS A 46 16.78 -9.60 0.07
CA HIS A 46 16.26 -10.90 -0.35
C HIS A 46 17.38 -11.89 -0.73
N GLN A 47 18.54 -11.41 -1.16
CA GLN A 47 19.66 -12.23 -1.62
C GLN A 47 20.65 -12.60 -0.50
N TRP A 48 20.50 -12.07 0.72
CA TRP A 48 21.46 -12.27 1.81
C TRP A 48 21.73 -13.74 2.11
N VAL A 49 20.68 -14.57 2.17
CA VAL A 49 20.82 -16.00 2.48
C VAL A 49 21.52 -16.74 1.34
N THR A 50 21.15 -16.48 0.09
CA THR A 50 21.79 -17.09 -1.08
C THR A 50 23.25 -16.67 -1.21
N SER A 51 23.54 -15.38 -0.99
CA SER A 51 24.90 -14.84 -1.05
C SER A 51 25.80 -15.45 0.04
N ALA A 52 25.28 -15.61 1.25
CA ALA A 52 26.00 -16.28 2.34
C ALA A 52 26.25 -17.76 2.02
N PHE A 53 25.28 -18.43 1.41
CA PHE A 53 25.43 -19.82 0.98
C PHE A 53 26.49 -19.97 -0.11
N ASP A 54 26.48 -19.11 -1.13
CA ASP A 54 27.47 -19.10 -2.21
C ASP A 54 28.90 -18.81 -1.69
N ALA A 55 29.02 -17.92 -0.70
CA ALA A 55 30.29 -17.63 -0.04
C ALA A 55 30.82 -18.88 0.70
N ALA A 56 29.98 -19.53 1.51
CA ALA A 56 30.34 -20.76 2.22
C ALA A 56 30.72 -21.89 1.24
N ALA A 57 29.95 -22.08 0.16
CA ALA A 57 30.22 -23.09 -0.86
C ALA A 57 31.62 -22.94 -1.49
N LYS A 58 32.00 -21.69 -1.80
CA LYS A 58 33.34 -21.38 -2.33
C LYS A 58 34.44 -21.68 -1.31
N GLU A 59 34.22 -21.40 -0.04
CA GLU A 59 35.18 -21.67 1.04
C GLU A 59 35.39 -23.18 1.25
N TYR A 60 34.33 -23.97 1.18
CA TYR A 60 34.38 -25.43 1.37
C TYR A 60 34.64 -26.23 0.08
N GLY A 61 34.85 -25.56 -1.06
CA GLY A 61 35.24 -26.19 -2.32
C GLY A 61 34.16 -27.10 -2.93
N THR A 62 32.90 -26.89 -2.58
CA THR A 62 31.78 -27.72 -3.00
C THR A 62 30.98 -27.08 -4.14
N SER A 63 30.77 -27.82 -5.22
CA SER A 63 29.86 -27.44 -6.30
C SER A 63 28.44 -27.87 -5.92
N TYR A 64 27.53 -26.90 -5.81
CA TYR A 64 26.17 -27.11 -5.32
C TYR A 64 25.09 -26.74 -6.34
N THR A 65 25.38 -26.83 -7.64
CA THR A 65 24.40 -26.56 -8.71
C THR A 65 23.09 -27.35 -8.58
N ASP A 66 23.08 -28.44 -7.78
CA ASP A 66 21.92 -29.29 -7.53
C ASP A 66 21.39 -29.27 -6.07
N ILE A 67 21.90 -28.41 -5.18
CA ILE A 67 21.37 -28.33 -3.80
C ILE A 67 20.24 -27.30 -3.71
N ASP A 68 19.06 -27.79 -3.33
CA ASP A 68 17.97 -26.93 -2.90
C ASP A 68 18.31 -26.30 -1.54
N ILE A 69 18.59 -25.00 -1.57
CA ILE A 69 18.92 -24.18 -0.38
C ILE A 69 17.83 -24.30 0.68
N LEU A 70 16.56 -24.38 0.29
CA LEU A 70 15.44 -24.48 1.22
C LEU A 70 15.45 -25.82 1.96
N GLU A 71 15.67 -26.91 1.22
CA GLU A 71 15.73 -28.25 1.80
C GLU A 71 16.92 -28.37 2.76
N LEU A 72 18.07 -27.78 2.41
CA LEU A 72 19.25 -27.79 3.25
C LEU A 72 19.05 -26.99 4.55
N LEU A 73 18.48 -25.77 4.46
CA LEU A 73 18.20 -24.95 5.63
C LEU A 73 17.22 -25.66 6.58
N ARG A 74 16.26 -26.39 6.02
CA ARG A 74 15.30 -27.21 6.77
C ARG A 74 15.99 -28.40 7.47
N GLN A 75 16.83 -29.14 6.76
CA GLN A 75 17.58 -30.28 7.31
C GLN A 75 18.57 -29.88 8.41
N LYS A 76 19.11 -28.66 8.34
CA LYS A 76 20.04 -28.11 9.34
C LYS A 76 19.36 -27.32 10.45
N GLU A 77 18.02 -27.31 10.49
CA GLU A 77 17.22 -26.58 11.49
C GLU A 77 17.53 -25.07 11.55
N LEU A 78 17.99 -24.49 10.43
CA LEU A 78 18.32 -23.06 10.29
C LEU A 78 17.07 -22.21 10.02
N VAL A 79 16.08 -22.34 10.90
CA VAL A 79 14.73 -21.78 10.75
C VAL A 79 14.70 -20.26 10.47
N PRO A 80 15.50 -19.40 11.12
CA PRO A 80 15.47 -17.96 10.86
C PRO A 80 15.88 -17.59 9.43
N TYR A 81 16.91 -18.26 8.89
CA TYR A 81 17.40 -18.01 7.53
C TYR A 81 16.44 -18.55 6.47
N TYR A 82 15.86 -19.72 6.72
CA TYR A 82 14.79 -20.28 5.88
C TYR A 82 13.60 -19.31 5.79
N ARG A 83 13.12 -18.82 6.94
CA ARG A 83 12.02 -17.85 7.01
C ARG A 83 12.37 -16.55 6.31
N HIS A 84 13.57 -16.00 6.56
CA HIS A 84 14.03 -14.80 5.88
C HIS A 84 14.00 -14.98 4.36
N HIS A 85 14.56 -16.08 3.85
CA HIS A 85 14.60 -16.34 2.41
C HIS A 85 13.19 -16.39 1.80
N ILE A 86 12.27 -17.16 2.40
CA ILE A 86 10.89 -17.28 1.88
C ILE A 86 10.15 -15.95 1.97
N VAL A 87 10.14 -15.31 3.14
CA VAL A 87 9.35 -14.09 3.37
C VAL A 87 9.86 -12.94 2.53
N SER A 88 11.18 -12.76 2.43
CA SER A 88 11.79 -11.71 1.61
C SER A 88 11.39 -11.82 0.14
N HIS A 89 11.47 -13.01 -0.45
CA HIS A 89 11.08 -13.24 -1.84
C HIS A 89 9.56 -13.14 -2.05
N LEU A 90 8.75 -13.64 -1.11
CA LEU A 90 7.30 -13.53 -1.19
C LEU A 90 6.84 -12.07 -1.11
N VAL A 91 7.35 -11.29 -0.16
CA VAL A 91 7.01 -9.87 -0.03
C VAL A 91 7.42 -9.11 -1.29
N LEU A 92 8.64 -9.34 -1.79
CA LEU A 92 9.12 -8.74 -3.03
C LEU A 92 8.21 -9.06 -4.23
N GLY A 93 7.95 -10.35 -4.46
CA GLY A 93 7.16 -10.82 -5.60
C GLY A 93 5.69 -10.38 -5.54
N LEU A 94 5.05 -10.47 -4.37
CA LEU A 94 3.67 -10.04 -4.17
C LEU A 94 3.52 -8.53 -4.36
N ALA A 95 4.46 -7.74 -3.83
CA ALA A 95 4.43 -6.28 -3.99
C ALA A 95 4.68 -5.86 -5.44
N ALA A 96 5.68 -6.46 -6.12
CA ALA A 96 5.96 -6.17 -7.52
C ALA A 96 4.77 -6.49 -8.43
N ASP A 97 4.19 -7.70 -8.31
CA ASP A 97 3.00 -8.08 -9.06
C ASP A 97 1.82 -7.16 -8.74
N MET A 98 1.62 -6.79 -7.46
CA MET A 98 0.56 -5.87 -7.06
C MET A 98 0.69 -4.51 -7.76
N LEU A 99 1.90 -3.95 -7.78
CA LEU A 99 2.18 -2.64 -8.37
C LEU A 99 1.97 -2.61 -9.88
N HIS A 100 2.46 -3.63 -10.60
CA HIS A 100 2.23 -3.71 -12.05
C HIS A 100 0.74 -3.73 -12.40
N PHE A 101 -0.05 -4.55 -11.72
CA PHE A 101 -1.49 -4.62 -11.97
C PHE A 101 -2.22 -3.33 -11.56
N LEU A 102 -1.82 -2.69 -10.45
CA LEU A 102 -2.39 -1.41 -10.02
C LEU A 102 -2.11 -0.31 -11.03
N TYR A 103 -0.86 -0.18 -11.50
CA TYR A 103 -0.47 0.81 -12.49
C TYR A 103 -1.29 0.66 -13.78
N GLU A 104 -1.32 -0.55 -14.36
CA GLU A 104 -2.06 -0.80 -15.59
C GLU A 104 -3.57 -0.60 -15.42
N SER A 105 -4.12 -0.95 -14.25
CA SER A 105 -5.52 -0.68 -13.94
C SER A 105 -5.81 0.83 -13.92
N LEU A 106 -5.01 1.62 -13.21
CA LEU A 106 -5.15 3.08 -13.14
C LEU A 106 -4.99 3.74 -14.52
N MET A 107 -4.03 3.27 -15.33
CA MET A 107 -3.84 3.74 -16.71
C MET A 107 -5.04 3.38 -17.61
N CYS A 108 -5.70 2.23 -17.38
CA CYS A 108 -6.92 1.88 -18.09
C CYS A 108 -8.11 2.76 -17.69
N PHE A 109 -8.18 3.20 -16.42
CA PHE A 109 -9.19 4.17 -15.96
C PHE A 109 -9.03 5.53 -16.64
N GLU A 110 -7.80 6.01 -16.85
CA GLU A 110 -7.51 7.24 -17.62
C GLU A 110 -8.07 7.17 -19.05
N LYS A 111 -8.15 5.97 -19.63
CA LYS A 111 -8.66 5.71 -20.98
C LYS A 111 -10.13 5.29 -21.00
N ARG A 112 -10.84 5.36 -19.86
CA ARG A 112 -12.22 4.86 -19.67
C ARG A 112 -12.43 3.39 -20.10
N LYS A 113 -11.37 2.58 -20.07
CA LYS A 113 -11.42 1.14 -20.37
C LYS A 113 -11.87 0.36 -19.13
N PHE A 114 -13.08 0.65 -18.64
CA PHE A 114 -13.55 0.19 -17.32
C PHE A 114 -13.51 -1.33 -17.16
N SER A 115 -13.95 -2.10 -18.17
CA SER A 115 -13.92 -3.57 -18.09
C SER A 115 -12.52 -4.10 -17.84
N VAL A 116 -11.53 -3.60 -18.58
CA VAL A 116 -10.13 -4.02 -18.44
C VAL A 116 -9.57 -3.52 -17.12
N ALA A 117 -9.84 -2.25 -16.78
CA ALA A 117 -9.36 -1.63 -15.54
C ALA A 117 -9.82 -2.41 -14.31
N TYR A 118 -11.12 -2.73 -14.21
CA TYR A 118 -11.67 -3.49 -13.09
C TYR A 118 -11.20 -4.95 -13.07
N ALA A 119 -11.07 -5.61 -14.23
CA ALA A 119 -10.53 -6.96 -14.29
C ALA A 119 -9.10 -7.01 -13.74
N LEU A 120 -8.25 -6.04 -14.12
CA LEU A 120 -6.88 -5.91 -13.61
C LEU A 120 -6.85 -5.57 -12.12
N LEU A 121 -7.75 -4.73 -11.62
CA LEU A 121 -7.80 -4.29 -10.21
C LEU A 121 -8.12 -5.42 -9.23
N ARG A 122 -8.80 -6.47 -9.70
CA ARG A 122 -9.27 -7.58 -8.85
C ARG A 122 -8.11 -8.32 -8.17
N LYS A 123 -7.10 -8.74 -8.93
CA LYS A 123 -5.94 -9.51 -8.43
C LYS A 123 -5.16 -8.77 -7.33
N PRO A 124 -4.65 -7.53 -7.55
CA PRO A 124 -3.84 -6.84 -6.56
C PRO A 124 -4.58 -6.62 -5.23
N LEU A 125 -5.88 -6.33 -5.28
CA LEU A 125 -6.64 -6.01 -4.06
C LEU A 125 -7.24 -7.24 -3.34
N LYS A 126 -7.65 -8.30 -4.07
CA LYS A 126 -8.21 -9.50 -3.44
C LYS A 126 -7.18 -10.52 -3.00
N GLU A 127 -6.09 -10.65 -3.76
CA GLU A 127 -5.15 -11.75 -3.61
C GLU A 127 -3.85 -11.21 -3.03
N ASN A 128 -3.15 -10.33 -3.74
CA ASN A 128 -1.83 -9.85 -3.30
C ASN A 128 -1.92 -9.10 -1.96
N LEU A 129 -2.85 -8.15 -1.83
CA LEU A 129 -3.06 -7.41 -0.60
C LEU A 129 -3.48 -8.33 0.56
N LEU A 130 -4.35 -9.32 0.32
CA LEU A 130 -4.77 -10.27 1.35
C LEU A 130 -3.58 -11.13 1.84
N PHE A 131 -2.74 -11.60 0.92
CA PHE A 131 -1.57 -12.40 1.26
C PHE A 131 -0.50 -11.58 1.97
N LEU A 132 -0.27 -10.33 1.56
CA LEU A 132 0.60 -9.40 2.28
C LEU A 132 0.08 -9.13 3.71
N SER A 133 -1.23 -8.90 3.86
CA SER A 133 -1.86 -8.77 5.19
C SER A 133 -1.68 -10.04 6.03
N TRP A 134 -1.82 -11.22 5.43
CA TRP A 134 -1.65 -12.49 6.14
C TRP A 134 -0.20 -12.71 6.59
N LEU A 135 0.77 -12.46 5.71
CA LEU A 135 2.19 -12.49 6.05
C LEU A 135 2.52 -11.53 7.19
N LEU A 136 1.97 -10.31 7.15
CA LEU A 136 2.18 -9.31 8.20
C LEU A 136 1.57 -9.73 9.55
N GLY A 137 0.31 -10.17 9.54
CA GLY A 137 -0.43 -10.48 10.77
C GLY A 137 -0.01 -11.80 11.41
N ASN A 138 0.15 -12.86 10.60
CA ASN A 138 0.46 -14.21 11.07
C ASN A 138 1.30 -14.98 10.03
N GLU A 139 2.58 -14.63 9.96
CA GLU A 139 3.58 -15.27 9.09
C GLU A 139 3.63 -16.79 9.25
N ASN A 140 3.63 -17.29 10.48
CA ASN A 140 3.77 -18.74 10.74
C ASN A 140 2.61 -19.54 10.15
N ASP A 141 1.38 -19.07 10.31
CA ASP A 141 0.20 -19.72 9.73
C ASP A 141 0.20 -19.62 8.20
N PHE A 142 0.63 -18.48 7.64
CA PHE A 142 0.77 -18.34 6.18
C PHE A 142 1.79 -19.35 5.62
N ILE A 143 3.03 -19.37 6.16
CA ILE A 143 4.10 -20.25 5.68
C ILE A 143 3.69 -21.72 5.80
N THR A 144 3.10 -22.12 6.93
CA THR A 144 2.65 -23.51 7.15
C THR A 144 1.63 -23.96 6.10
N ARG A 145 0.75 -23.05 5.65
CA ARG A 145 -0.25 -23.33 4.62
C ARG A 145 0.32 -23.23 3.21
N PHE A 146 1.25 -22.32 2.99
CA PHE A 146 1.99 -22.22 1.74
C PHE A 146 2.75 -23.52 1.43
N GLU A 147 3.30 -24.15 2.46
CA GLU A 147 4.00 -25.44 2.35
C GLU A 147 3.06 -26.65 2.20
N LYS A 148 1.80 -26.56 2.65
CA LYS A 148 0.83 -27.68 2.64
C LYS A 148 -0.35 -27.40 1.70
N ASP A 149 -0.39 -28.07 0.56
CA ASP A 149 -1.52 -28.07 -0.39
C ASP A 149 -2.08 -26.67 -0.69
N ASN A 150 -1.19 -25.77 -1.10
CA ASN A 150 -1.42 -24.34 -1.32
C ASN A 150 -2.70 -24.01 -2.13
N TYR A 151 -3.07 -24.85 -3.09
CA TYR A 151 -4.28 -24.71 -3.91
C TYR A 151 -5.57 -24.72 -3.10
N SER A 152 -5.62 -25.51 -2.03
CA SER A 152 -6.80 -25.68 -1.17
C SER A 152 -6.78 -24.76 0.05
N THR A 153 -5.60 -24.45 0.57
CA THR A 153 -5.43 -23.77 1.87
C THR A 153 -5.41 -22.24 1.75
N LEU A 154 -5.03 -21.71 0.59
CA LEU A 154 -4.96 -20.27 0.31
C LEU A 154 -6.18 -19.75 -0.47
N ASN A 155 -6.95 -20.64 -1.09
CA ASN A 155 -8.18 -20.30 -1.82
C ASN A 155 -9.44 -20.58 -0.99
N GLY A 156 -10.53 -19.88 -1.29
CA GLY A 156 -11.84 -20.19 -0.70
C GLY A 156 -12.00 -19.86 0.78
N LEU A 157 -11.17 -18.94 1.32
CA LEU A 157 -11.28 -18.48 2.70
C LEU A 157 -12.69 -17.94 3.00
N ASN A 158 -13.23 -18.26 4.18
CA ASN A 158 -14.52 -17.73 4.61
C ASN A 158 -14.39 -16.25 5.05
N PRO A 159 -15.50 -15.49 5.12
CA PRO A 159 -15.49 -14.08 5.52
C PRO A 159 -14.85 -13.83 6.90
N GLU A 160 -15.09 -14.73 7.85
CA GLU A 160 -14.55 -14.66 9.21
C GLU A 160 -13.02 -14.73 9.21
N ARG A 161 -12.44 -15.68 8.46
CA ARG A 161 -11.00 -15.83 8.35
C ARG A 161 -10.35 -14.63 7.66
N ARG A 162 -10.96 -14.09 6.61
CA ARG A 162 -10.46 -12.85 5.96
C ARG A 162 -10.48 -11.68 6.92
N THR A 163 -11.56 -11.53 7.69
CA THR A 163 -11.67 -10.49 8.72
C THR A 163 -10.59 -10.66 9.79
N GLN A 164 -10.30 -11.90 10.22
CA GLN A 164 -9.22 -12.19 11.16
C GLN A 164 -7.86 -11.80 10.58
N ILE A 165 -7.57 -12.17 9.33
CA ILE A 165 -6.32 -11.81 8.63
C ILE A 165 -6.12 -10.29 8.63
N PHE A 166 -7.16 -9.53 8.26
CA PHE A 166 -7.08 -8.07 8.29
C PHE A 166 -6.92 -7.52 9.70
N THR A 167 -7.58 -8.11 10.70
CA THR A 167 -7.46 -7.70 12.11
C THR A 167 -6.03 -7.89 12.61
N ASP A 168 -5.45 -9.07 12.35
CA ASP A 168 -4.09 -9.39 12.74
C ASP A 168 -3.10 -8.44 12.06
N ALA A 169 -3.27 -8.18 10.77
CA ALA A 169 -2.44 -7.23 10.03
C ALA A 169 -2.57 -5.79 10.57
N ILE A 170 -3.79 -5.31 10.80
CA ILE A 170 -4.06 -3.97 11.34
C ILE A 170 -3.44 -3.80 12.72
N SER A 171 -3.43 -4.85 13.56
CA SER A 171 -2.80 -4.79 14.89
C SER A 171 -1.30 -4.50 14.86
N ARG A 172 -0.63 -4.81 13.73
CA ARG A 172 0.80 -4.56 13.50
C ARG A 172 1.07 -3.19 12.90
N LEU A 173 0.05 -2.46 12.45
CA LEU A 173 0.21 -1.15 11.85
C LEU A 173 0.42 -0.07 12.91
N PRO A 174 1.27 0.94 12.66
CA PRO A 174 1.53 2.02 13.63
C PRO A 174 0.28 2.88 13.92
N VAL A 175 -0.63 3.01 12.94
CA VAL A 175 -1.89 3.76 13.07
C VAL A 175 -3.07 2.83 12.81
N ASN A 176 -3.21 1.81 13.66
CA ASN A 176 -4.25 0.79 13.53
C ASN A 176 -5.69 1.35 13.52
N GLY A 177 -5.98 2.40 14.29
CA GLY A 177 -7.29 3.05 14.37
C GLY A 177 -7.75 3.74 13.07
N ALA A 178 -6.88 3.88 12.08
CA ALA A 178 -7.26 4.38 10.75
C ALA A 178 -8.01 3.34 9.92
N PHE A 179 -7.96 2.05 10.30
CA PHE A 179 -8.47 0.95 9.49
C PHE A 179 -9.44 0.06 10.28
N ALA A 180 -10.50 -0.38 9.60
CA ALA A 180 -11.45 -1.36 10.10
C ALA A 180 -11.43 -2.63 9.23
N ALA A 181 -11.14 -3.77 9.86
CA ALA A 181 -11.03 -5.08 9.20
C ALA A 181 -12.33 -5.52 8.53
N ASP A 182 -13.46 -5.32 9.20
CA ASP A 182 -14.78 -5.68 8.67
C ASP A 182 -15.16 -4.81 7.47
N LEU A 183 -14.74 -3.54 7.45
CA LEU A 183 -14.94 -2.65 6.32
C LEU A 183 -14.10 -3.08 5.12
N LEU A 184 -12.83 -3.43 5.31
CA LEU A 184 -11.97 -3.95 4.25
C LEU A 184 -12.55 -5.24 3.64
N GLU A 185 -13.01 -6.17 4.49
CA GLU A 185 -13.65 -7.40 4.02
C GLU A 185 -14.91 -7.10 3.19
N LYS A 186 -15.77 -6.21 3.67
CA LYS A 186 -16.99 -5.81 2.96
C LYS A 186 -16.70 -5.12 1.63
N ILE A 187 -15.71 -4.23 1.59
CA ILE A 187 -15.31 -3.53 0.35
C ILE A 187 -14.78 -4.54 -0.68
N LEU A 188 -13.95 -5.49 -0.26
CA LEU A 188 -13.21 -6.35 -1.19
C LEU A 188 -13.93 -7.66 -1.55
N PHE A 189 -14.81 -8.20 -0.71
CA PHE A 189 -15.32 -9.57 -0.90
C PHE A 189 -16.84 -9.69 -0.87
N SER A 190 -17.58 -8.68 -0.43
CA SER A 190 -19.03 -8.79 -0.27
C SER A 190 -19.79 -8.74 -1.60
N LYS A 191 -20.58 -9.76 -1.90
CA LYS A 191 -21.44 -9.80 -3.11
C LYS A 191 -22.70 -8.93 -3.02
N VAL A 192 -23.01 -8.40 -1.84
CA VAL A 192 -24.28 -7.70 -1.54
C VAL A 192 -24.08 -6.28 -1.01
N HIS A 193 -22.90 -5.97 -0.48
CA HIS A 193 -22.63 -4.64 0.01
C HIS A 193 -22.58 -3.66 -1.17
N ALA A 194 -23.41 -2.60 -1.12
CA ALA A 194 -23.58 -1.65 -2.22
C ALA A 194 -22.28 -0.97 -2.68
N ARG A 195 -21.26 -0.93 -1.81
CA ARG A 195 -19.95 -0.33 -2.08
C ARG A 195 -18.85 -1.37 -2.28
N SER A 196 -19.18 -2.65 -2.44
CA SER A 196 -18.16 -3.66 -2.69
C SER A 196 -17.71 -3.64 -4.14
N PHE A 197 -16.43 -3.93 -4.36
CA PHE A 197 -15.88 -4.18 -5.68
C PHE A 197 -16.19 -5.57 -6.23
N GLU A 198 -16.62 -6.53 -5.40
CA GLU A 198 -16.83 -7.90 -5.86
C GLU A 198 -17.83 -8.01 -7.02
N PRO A 199 -19.01 -7.34 -6.98
CA PRO A 199 -19.94 -7.38 -8.09
C PRO A 199 -19.37 -6.81 -9.40
N ILE A 200 -18.65 -5.68 -9.32
CA ILE A 200 -18.11 -5.03 -10.51
C ILE A 200 -16.93 -5.82 -11.11
N TRP A 201 -16.12 -6.47 -10.27
CA TRP A 201 -15.06 -7.37 -10.72
C TRP A 201 -15.59 -8.61 -11.43
N GLN A 202 -16.65 -9.21 -10.89
CA GLN A 202 -17.30 -10.36 -11.52
C GLN A 202 -17.84 -9.99 -12.91
N ARG A 203 -18.54 -8.85 -13.01
CA ARG A 203 -19.03 -8.33 -14.29
C ARG A 203 -17.91 -8.00 -15.27
N ALA A 204 -16.79 -7.44 -14.79
CA ALA A 204 -15.66 -7.06 -15.62
C ALA A 204 -14.87 -8.26 -16.16
N THR A 205 -14.87 -9.37 -15.42
CA THR A 205 -14.11 -10.59 -15.76
C THR A 205 -14.93 -11.57 -16.60
N HIS A 206 -16.23 -11.66 -16.35
CA HIS A 206 -17.11 -12.65 -16.98
C HIS A 206 -18.14 -11.98 -17.88
N LEU A 207 -18.34 -12.52 -19.09
CA LEU A 207 -19.34 -12.01 -20.04
C LEU A 207 -20.77 -12.24 -19.55
N ILE A 208 -21.02 -13.40 -18.94
CA ILE A 208 -22.30 -13.80 -18.35
C ILE A 208 -22.03 -14.32 -16.95
N THR A 209 -22.75 -13.81 -15.95
CA THR A 209 -22.65 -14.24 -14.56
C THR A 209 -24.00 -14.82 -14.11
N SER A 210 -23.97 -16.00 -13.49
CA SER A 210 -25.17 -16.71 -12.99
C SER A 210 -25.14 -16.96 -11.48
N GLN A 211 -24.08 -16.50 -10.79
CA GLN A 211 -23.86 -16.78 -9.37
C GLN A 211 -24.72 -15.92 -8.44
N GLY A 212 -25.97 -16.34 -8.23
CA GLY A 212 -26.90 -15.67 -7.31
C GLY A 212 -27.66 -14.51 -7.96
N THR A 213 -28.79 -14.14 -7.36
CA THR A 213 -29.70 -13.13 -7.91
C THR A 213 -29.09 -11.74 -8.03
N SER A 214 -28.16 -11.37 -7.15
CA SER A 214 -27.51 -10.05 -7.15
C SER A 214 -26.37 -9.88 -8.17
N LEU A 215 -25.83 -10.99 -8.70
CA LEU A 215 -24.75 -10.98 -9.70
C LEU A 215 -25.22 -11.48 -11.07
N ARG A 216 -26.50 -11.85 -11.20
CA ARG A 216 -27.04 -12.39 -12.44
C ARG A 216 -27.05 -11.31 -13.52
N THR A 217 -26.47 -11.59 -14.68
CA THR A 217 -26.60 -10.72 -15.85
C THR A 217 -28.06 -10.66 -16.28
N GLU A 218 -28.57 -9.46 -16.54
CA GLU A 218 -29.94 -9.24 -17.00
C GLU A 218 -30.19 -9.91 -18.35
N ASP A 219 -31.44 -10.30 -18.60
CA ASP A 219 -31.82 -10.90 -19.88
C ASP A 219 -31.51 -9.91 -21.03
N LEU A 220 -30.94 -10.41 -22.12
CA LEU A 220 -30.45 -9.62 -23.28
C LEU A 220 -29.30 -8.64 -22.98
N ASN A 221 -28.58 -8.82 -21.85
CA ASN A 221 -27.37 -8.06 -21.53
C ASN A 221 -26.12 -8.96 -21.50
N ILE A 222 -24.93 -8.40 -21.78
CA ILE A 222 -23.63 -9.08 -21.67
C ILE A 222 -22.68 -8.18 -20.87
N ASN A 223 -22.90 -8.11 -19.55
CA ASN A 223 -22.11 -7.37 -18.57
C ASN A 223 -21.45 -6.08 -19.11
N PHE A 224 -20.12 -6.02 -19.18
CA PHE A 224 -19.41 -4.80 -19.59
C PHE A 224 -19.36 -4.55 -21.10
N ILE A 225 -19.83 -5.48 -21.96
CA ILE A 225 -19.83 -5.27 -23.42
C ILE A 225 -20.73 -4.10 -23.80
N PHE A 226 -21.88 -3.97 -23.13
CA PHE A 226 -22.83 -2.88 -23.36
C PHE A 226 -22.70 -1.75 -22.34
N HIS A 227 -21.63 -1.74 -21.53
CA HIS A 227 -21.41 -0.69 -20.55
C HIS A 227 -21.04 0.61 -21.25
N ASP A 228 -21.75 1.68 -20.93
CA ASP A 228 -21.47 3.00 -21.47
C ASP A 228 -20.14 3.55 -20.91
N ALA A 229 -19.14 3.68 -21.77
CA ALA A 229 -17.84 4.23 -21.40
C ALA A 229 -17.92 5.71 -20.98
N SER A 230 -19.00 6.42 -21.34
CA SER A 230 -19.23 7.79 -20.90
C SER A 230 -19.79 7.89 -19.47
N ALA A 231 -20.27 6.77 -18.89
CA ALA A 231 -20.87 6.77 -17.56
C ALA A 231 -19.84 7.03 -16.44
N ASP A 232 -19.95 8.20 -15.80
CA ASP A 232 -19.07 8.63 -14.71
C ASP A 232 -19.28 7.86 -13.40
N GLU A 233 -20.38 7.11 -13.28
CA GLU A 233 -20.71 6.28 -12.10
C GLU A 233 -19.61 5.28 -11.75
N SER A 234 -18.85 4.80 -12.74
CA SER A 234 -17.71 3.93 -12.52
C SER A 234 -16.62 4.63 -11.68
N PHE A 235 -16.34 5.91 -11.96
CA PHE A 235 -15.40 6.68 -11.14
C PHE A 235 -15.95 6.95 -9.74
N GLU A 236 -17.25 7.19 -9.58
CA GLU A 236 -17.86 7.32 -8.25
C GLU A 236 -17.64 6.04 -7.44
N HIS A 237 -17.97 4.88 -8.01
CA HIS A 237 -17.82 3.60 -7.33
C HIS A 237 -16.36 3.30 -6.99
N LEU A 238 -15.43 3.61 -7.90
CA LEU A 238 -14.00 3.43 -7.72
C LEU A 238 -13.45 4.27 -6.55
N TYR A 239 -13.54 5.59 -6.64
CA TYR A 239 -12.84 6.49 -5.72
C TYR A 239 -13.53 6.65 -4.37
N LYS A 240 -14.71 6.07 -4.20
CA LYS A 240 -15.37 5.97 -2.90
C LYS A 240 -14.63 5.03 -1.94
N ASN A 241 -13.94 4.01 -2.45
CA ASN A 241 -13.26 3.02 -1.64
C ASN A 241 -11.78 2.83 -1.99
N LEU A 242 -11.38 2.97 -3.25
CA LEU A 242 -10.02 2.67 -3.69
C LEU A 242 -8.95 3.45 -2.90
N PRO A 243 -9.08 4.77 -2.65
CA PRO A 243 -8.11 5.52 -1.87
C PRO A 243 -7.88 4.96 -0.46
N TYR A 244 -8.94 4.49 0.20
CA TYR A 244 -8.86 3.88 1.53
C TYR A 244 -8.13 2.54 1.49
N VAL A 245 -8.45 1.69 0.51
CA VAL A 245 -7.79 0.39 0.33
C VAL A 245 -6.32 0.57 -0.05
N MET A 246 -5.98 1.52 -0.93
CA MET A 246 -4.58 1.79 -1.30
C MET A 246 -3.79 2.37 -0.13
N LEU A 247 -4.41 3.22 0.70
CA LEU A 247 -3.77 3.74 1.92
C LEU A 247 -3.42 2.60 2.89
N TYR A 248 -4.32 1.63 3.03
CA TYR A 248 -4.04 0.39 3.77
C TYR A 248 -2.91 -0.42 3.13
N ALA A 249 -2.92 -0.59 1.81
CA ALA A 249 -1.89 -1.32 1.08
C ALA A 249 -0.49 -0.72 1.25
N VAL A 250 -0.37 0.61 1.25
CA VAL A 250 0.89 1.33 1.52
C VAL A 250 1.44 0.97 2.90
N GLN A 251 0.59 1.04 3.94
CA GLN A 251 0.97 0.75 5.32
C GLN A 251 1.37 -0.71 5.51
N VAL A 252 0.61 -1.65 4.93
CA VAL A 252 0.93 -3.08 4.95
C VAL A 252 2.26 -3.35 4.24
N SER A 253 2.46 -2.78 3.05
CA SER A 253 3.69 -2.98 2.27
C SER A 253 4.91 -2.45 3.02
N LEU A 254 4.80 -1.25 3.59
CA LEU A 254 5.84 -0.65 4.42
C LEU A 254 6.25 -1.55 5.58
N GLU A 255 5.28 -2.05 6.34
CA GLU A 255 5.57 -2.90 7.50
C GLU A 255 6.05 -4.30 7.07
N CYS A 256 5.57 -4.86 5.96
CA CYS A 256 6.13 -6.09 5.39
C CYS A 256 7.61 -5.94 5.03
N PHE A 257 7.99 -4.84 4.35
CA PHE A 257 9.40 -4.57 4.06
C PHE A 257 10.22 -4.33 5.32
N ALA A 258 9.67 -3.59 6.30
CA ALA A 258 10.34 -3.30 7.57
C ALA A 258 10.67 -4.57 8.39
N ARG A 259 9.90 -5.66 8.22
CA ARG A 259 10.18 -6.96 8.84
C ARG A 259 11.38 -7.68 8.24
N VAL A 260 11.76 -7.35 7.01
CA VAL A 260 12.92 -7.95 6.36
C VAL A 260 14.14 -7.06 6.53
N LEU A 261 13.97 -5.75 6.31
CA LEU A 261 15.02 -4.75 6.42
C LEU A 261 14.54 -3.60 7.31
N PRO A 262 15.19 -3.32 8.46
CA PRO A 262 14.82 -2.20 9.32
C PRO A 262 14.73 -0.88 8.56
N SER A 263 13.57 -0.25 8.64
CA SER A 263 13.27 1.04 8.00
C SER A 263 13.72 2.22 8.88
N ASN A 264 14.23 3.30 8.28
CA ASN A 264 14.47 4.54 9.01
C ASN A 264 13.15 5.11 9.59
N GLU A 265 13.11 5.36 10.90
CA GLU A 265 11.88 5.76 11.60
C GLU A 265 11.32 7.10 11.12
N HIS A 266 12.16 8.09 10.82
CA HIS A 266 11.71 9.39 10.33
C HIS A 266 11.09 9.27 8.93
N THR A 267 11.67 8.44 8.06
CA THR A 267 11.16 8.18 6.71
C THR A 267 9.81 7.46 6.75
N THR A 268 9.72 6.44 7.59
CA THR A 268 8.47 5.71 7.85
C THR A 268 7.39 6.65 8.39
N SER A 269 7.74 7.46 9.39
CA SER A 269 6.81 8.42 10.01
C SER A 269 6.34 9.48 9.03
N HIS A 270 7.24 9.99 8.18
CA HIS A 270 6.90 10.95 7.14
C HIS A 270 5.90 10.36 6.13
N LEU A 271 6.19 9.18 5.60
CA LEU A 271 5.30 8.49 4.64
C LEU A 271 3.92 8.22 5.24
N ILE A 272 3.86 7.75 6.49
CA ILE A 272 2.60 7.50 7.22
C ILE A 272 1.81 8.80 7.41
N LEU A 273 2.45 9.86 7.93
CA LEU A 273 1.78 11.11 8.26
C LEU A 273 1.32 11.87 7.01
N THR A 274 2.12 11.87 5.94
CA THR A 274 1.75 12.54 4.68
C THR A 274 0.61 11.82 3.97
N SER A 275 0.66 10.48 3.88
CA SER A 275 -0.40 9.69 3.26
C SER A 275 -1.73 9.78 4.03
N LEU A 276 -1.71 9.64 5.36
CA LEU A 276 -2.90 9.78 6.19
C LEU A 276 -3.42 11.22 6.24
N GLY A 277 -2.53 12.21 6.36
CA GLY A 277 -2.89 13.62 6.40
C GLY A 277 -3.51 14.09 5.08
N ALA A 278 -2.97 13.63 3.95
CA ALA A 278 -3.56 13.89 2.63
C ALA A 278 -4.92 13.19 2.47
N TYR A 279 -5.05 11.94 2.92
CA TYR A 279 -6.33 11.23 2.91
C TYR A 279 -7.40 11.95 3.76
N GLU A 280 -7.07 12.34 5.00
CA GLU A 280 -7.95 13.13 5.86
C GLU A 280 -8.41 14.40 5.14
N CYS A 281 -7.47 15.12 4.53
CA CYS A 281 -7.78 16.33 3.78
C CYS A 281 -8.58 16.06 2.52
N LEU A 282 -8.50 14.91 1.85
CA LEU A 282 -9.22 14.63 0.61
C LEU A 282 -10.62 14.06 0.84
N PHE A 283 -10.80 13.25 1.89
CA PHE A 283 -12.01 12.45 2.05
C PHE A 283 -12.82 12.77 3.31
N GLU A 284 -12.22 13.35 4.35
CA GLU A 284 -12.94 13.68 5.58
C GLU A 284 -13.56 15.09 5.55
N ARG A 285 -14.79 15.19 6.08
CA ARG A 285 -15.58 16.44 6.07
C ARG A 285 -15.38 17.31 7.32
N LYS A 286 -14.81 16.78 8.41
CA LYS A 286 -14.70 17.49 9.70
C LYS A 286 -13.25 17.75 10.11
N GLN A 287 -12.76 18.96 9.84
CA GLN A 287 -11.38 19.43 10.12
C GLN A 287 -10.98 19.58 11.61
N ARG A 288 -11.80 19.16 12.58
CA ARG A 288 -11.69 19.77 13.92
C ARG A 288 -10.63 19.17 14.85
N ALA A 289 -10.05 18.01 14.54
CA ALA A 289 -9.07 17.39 15.45
C ALA A 289 -8.08 16.37 14.81
N GLY A 290 -7.87 16.39 13.49
CA GLY A 290 -7.00 15.40 12.84
C GLY A 290 -5.51 15.77 12.76
N ILE A 291 -4.77 15.00 11.96
CA ILE A 291 -3.30 15.09 11.79
C ILE A 291 -2.90 16.50 11.35
N THR A 292 -3.68 17.10 10.46
CA THR A 292 -3.40 18.45 9.93
C THR A 292 -3.52 19.53 11.02
N ALA A 293 -4.50 19.41 11.91
CA ALA A 293 -4.65 20.35 13.02
C ALA A 293 -3.50 20.20 14.03
N MET A 294 -3.08 18.96 14.30
CA MET A 294 -1.91 18.66 15.14
C MET A 294 -0.65 19.28 14.54
N LEU A 295 -0.33 18.94 13.29
CA LEU A 295 0.86 19.45 12.60
C LEU A 295 0.85 20.96 12.46
N GLY A 296 -0.31 21.59 12.21
CA GLY A 296 -0.43 23.04 12.15
C GLY A 296 -0.05 23.75 13.47
N ARG A 297 -0.16 23.07 14.62
CA ARG A 297 0.33 23.61 15.91
C ARG A 297 1.85 23.52 16.02
N HIS A 298 2.44 22.39 15.66
CA HIS A 298 3.89 22.17 15.72
C HIS A 298 4.66 22.96 14.67
N LEU A 299 4.13 23.04 13.45
CA LEU A 299 4.77 23.74 12.33
C LEU A 299 4.49 25.24 12.30
N LYS A 300 3.67 25.76 13.22
CA LYS A 300 3.28 27.19 13.29
C LYS A 300 4.45 28.18 13.13
N PRO A 301 5.65 27.96 13.71
CA PRO A 301 6.79 28.86 13.52
C PRO A 301 7.26 28.95 12.06
N PHE A 302 7.14 27.86 11.31
CA PHE A 302 7.60 27.70 9.93
C PHE A 302 6.55 28.13 8.88
N LEU A 303 5.30 28.38 9.28
CA LEU A 303 4.20 28.81 8.40
C LEU A 303 4.23 30.32 8.11
N LYS A 304 5.35 30.82 7.60
CA LYS A 304 5.52 32.20 7.11
C LYS A 304 5.93 32.19 5.66
N CYS A 305 5.31 33.04 4.85
CA CYS A 305 5.69 33.18 3.44
C CYS A 305 7.08 33.80 3.32
N ILE A 306 7.96 33.16 2.56
CA ILE A 306 9.34 33.66 2.33
C ILE A 306 9.38 34.95 1.50
N HIS A 307 8.29 35.26 0.77
CA HIS A 307 8.23 36.42 -0.13
C HIS A 307 7.64 37.67 0.52
N CYS A 308 6.59 37.53 1.34
CA CYS A 308 5.89 38.69 1.92
C CYS A 308 5.78 38.65 3.45
N ALA A 309 6.46 37.69 4.11
CA ALA A 309 6.48 37.45 5.56
C ALA A 309 5.11 37.20 6.23
N SER A 310 4.01 37.20 5.46
CA SER A 310 2.68 36.95 6.00
C SER A 310 2.53 35.50 6.45
N ARG A 311 1.73 35.30 7.51
CA ARG A 311 1.45 33.97 8.05
C ARG A 311 0.62 33.17 7.04
N ILE A 312 1.09 31.97 6.70
CA ILE A 312 0.36 31.03 5.85
C ILE A 312 -0.65 30.28 6.71
N ARG A 313 -1.87 30.15 6.22
CA ARG A 313 -2.91 29.31 6.84
C ARG A 313 -2.86 27.94 6.18
N LEU A 314 -2.90 26.88 6.99
CA LEU A 314 -3.12 25.51 6.49
C LEU A 314 -4.61 25.32 6.21
N THR A 315 -5.05 25.85 5.07
CA THR A 315 -6.33 25.46 4.49
C THR A 315 -6.25 24.03 3.96
N ARG A 316 -7.39 23.43 3.61
CA ARG A 316 -7.46 22.08 3.03
C ARG A 316 -6.53 21.93 1.81
N GLN A 317 -6.54 22.91 0.91
CA GLN A 317 -5.69 22.90 -0.28
C GLN A 317 -4.20 23.00 0.09
N ASN A 318 -3.82 23.97 0.93
CA ASN A 318 -2.43 24.12 1.37
C ASN A 318 -1.93 22.91 2.15
N ALA A 319 -2.78 22.24 2.92
CA ALA A 319 -2.40 21.02 3.64
C ALA A 319 -2.10 19.88 2.66
N ILE A 320 -2.91 19.69 1.63
CA ILE A 320 -2.68 18.67 0.60
C ILE A 320 -1.40 18.98 -0.18
N ASP A 321 -1.20 20.24 -0.57
CA ASP A 321 0.01 20.67 -1.28
C ASP A 321 1.27 20.50 -0.41
N MET A 322 1.14 20.74 0.90
CA MET A 322 2.20 20.51 1.86
C MET A 322 2.56 19.02 1.96
N TYR A 323 1.57 18.13 2.06
CA TYR A 323 1.80 16.69 2.20
C TYR A 323 2.34 16.04 0.93
N LEU A 324 1.78 16.40 -0.23
CA LEU A 324 2.05 15.70 -1.49
C LEU A 324 3.15 16.33 -2.33
N ARG A 325 3.39 17.64 -2.14
CA ARG A 325 4.31 18.43 -2.98
C ARG A 325 5.32 19.24 -2.19
N GLU A 326 5.27 19.20 -0.86
CA GLU A 326 6.14 20.00 0.02
C GLU A 326 6.11 21.50 -0.33
N ARG A 327 4.92 22.02 -0.65
CA ARG A 327 4.72 23.43 -1.03
C ARG A 327 3.55 24.06 -0.30
N LEU A 328 3.64 25.37 -0.11
CA LEU A 328 2.59 26.18 0.50
C LEU A 328 2.31 27.42 -0.35
N THR A 329 1.03 27.69 -0.62
CA THR A 329 0.62 28.91 -1.34
C THR A 329 0.22 30.01 -0.37
N CYS A 330 0.84 31.18 -0.49
CA CYS A 330 0.52 32.33 0.36
C CYS A 330 -0.81 32.98 -0.06
N HIS A 331 -1.75 33.13 0.88
CA HIS A 331 -3.05 33.77 0.59
C HIS A 331 -2.97 35.29 0.38
N LYS A 332 -1.86 35.93 0.78
CA LYS A 332 -1.69 37.38 0.65
C LYS A 332 -1.08 37.76 -0.69
N CYS A 333 0.04 37.14 -1.07
CA CYS A 333 0.74 37.48 -2.32
C CYS A 333 0.52 36.47 -3.46
N GLY A 334 -0.13 35.33 -3.21
CA GLY A 334 -0.37 34.30 -4.21
C GLY A 334 0.84 33.44 -4.59
N LEU A 335 2.04 33.79 -4.10
CA LEU A 335 3.28 33.07 -4.43
C LEU A 335 3.40 31.76 -3.64
N GLU A 336 3.97 30.74 -4.29
CA GLU A 336 4.33 29.46 -3.69
C GLU A 336 5.65 29.59 -2.88
N SER A 337 5.72 28.88 -1.76
CA SER A 337 6.90 28.74 -0.93
C SER A 337 7.18 27.25 -0.74
N PRO A 338 8.41 26.76 -1.03
CA PRO A 338 8.78 25.40 -0.69
C PRO A 338 8.80 25.24 0.84
N LEU A 339 8.37 24.07 1.32
CA LEU A 339 8.39 23.69 2.72
C LEU A 339 8.96 22.26 2.82
N PRO A 340 10.25 22.09 3.16
CA PRO A 340 10.90 20.79 3.21
C PRO A 340 10.38 19.97 4.40
N LEU A 341 9.20 19.37 4.24
CA LEU A 341 8.41 18.77 5.31
C LEU A 341 9.14 17.58 5.91
N TYR A 342 9.72 16.72 5.08
CA TYR A 342 10.54 15.60 5.51
C TYR A 342 11.68 16.04 6.44
N TRP A 343 12.44 17.07 6.03
CA TRP A 343 13.55 17.60 6.83
C TRP A 343 13.05 18.20 8.15
N LEU A 344 11.93 18.94 8.12
CA LEU A 344 11.33 19.51 9.32
C LEU A 344 10.86 18.44 10.30
N PHE A 345 10.30 17.33 9.82
CA PHE A 345 9.90 16.21 10.66
C PHE A 345 11.10 15.53 11.32
N ALA A 346 12.19 15.34 10.56
CA ALA A 346 13.43 14.80 11.09
C ALA A 346 14.03 15.71 12.18
N GLN A 347 14.14 17.02 11.93
CA GLN A 347 14.68 17.97 12.90
C GLN A 347 13.81 18.14 14.15
N ALA A 348 12.49 18.04 14.00
CA ALA A 348 11.55 18.14 15.11
C ALA A 348 11.36 16.81 15.85
N ASN A 349 12.07 15.74 15.47
CA ASN A 349 11.91 14.38 16.00
C ASN A 349 10.44 13.92 16.04
N ILE A 350 9.68 14.24 14.99
CA ILE A 350 8.29 13.80 14.87
C ILE A 350 8.29 12.36 14.37
N THR A 351 7.98 11.43 15.27
CA THR A 351 7.94 9.99 14.98
C THR A 351 6.58 9.40 15.30
N VAL A 352 6.10 8.50 14.43
CA VAL A 352 4.94 7.67 14.72
C VAL A 352 5.41 6.48 15.56
N LYS A 353 4.96 6.40 16.82
CA LYS A 353 5.32 5.28 17.69
C LYS A 353 4.62 4.00 17.22
N ARG A 354 5.40 2.95 16.97
CA ARG A 354 4.87 1.60 16.73
C ARG A 354 4.39 1.02 18.07
N THR A 355 3.16 0.51 18.11
CA THR A 355 2.55 -0.13 19.30
C THR A 355 3.11 -1.54 19.55
N SER A 356 3.64 -2.19 18.53
CA SER A 356 4.42 -3.42 18.61
C SER A 356 5.72 -3.22 17.85
N GLU A 357 6.86 -3.60 18.44
CA GLU A 357 8.13 -3.59 17.72
C GLU A 357 8.04 -4.55 16.52
N THR A 358 8.03 -4.01 15.31
CA THR A 358 8.23 -4.78 14.08
C THR A 358 9.67 -5.27 14.10
N THR A 359 9.91 -6.43 14.70
CA THR A 359 11.24 -7.03 14.79
C THR A 359 11.63 -7.61 13.44
N ALA A 360 12.82 -7.23 12.95
CA ALA A 360 13.37 -7.80 11.74
C ALA A 360 13.64 -9.30 11.94
N ILE A 361 13.35 -10.14 10.93
CA ILE A 361 13.50 -11.60 11.02
C ILE A 361 14.93 -12.00 11.44
N LEU A 362 15.93 -11.26 10.94
CA LEU A 362 17.34 -11.44 11.30
C LEU A 362 17.86 -10.41 12.32
N GLY A 363 17.02 -9.53 12.87
CA GLY A 363 17.44 -8.41 13.73
C GLY A 363 18.28 -8.85 14.94
N ASN A 364 17.86 -9.92 15.62
CA ASN A 364 18.59 -10.48 16.78
C ASN A 364 19.97 -11.07 16.40
N ILE A 365 20.18 -11.42 15.13
CA ILE A 365 21.43 -12.02 14.62
C ILE A 365 22.40 -10.92 14.18
N ILE A 366 21.89 -9.84 13.57
CA ILE A 366 22.70 -8.68 13.15
C ILE A 366 23.28 -7.96 14.39
N ASP A 367 22.49 -7.78 15.45
CA ASP A 367 22.95 -7.14 16.69
C ASP A 367 24.01 -7.97 17.43
N SER A 368 23.92 -9.31 17.39
CA SER A 368 24.90 -10.20 18.02
C SER A 368 26.22 -10.32 17.24
N GLN A 369 26.19 -10.17 15.91
CA GLN A 369 27.41 -10.11 15.10
C GLN A 369 28.10 -8.74 15.20
N LEU A 370 27.34 -7.65 15.26
CA LEU A 370 27.90 -6.30 15.49
C LEU A 370 28.53 -6.18 16.88
N ALA A 371 27.91 -6.74 17.92
CA ALA A 371 28.45 -6.75 19.28
C ALA A 371 29.69 -7.66 19.47
N GLN A 372 29.96 -8.59 18.55
CA GLN A 372 31.19 -9.40 18.53
C GLN A 372 32.31 -8.77 17.70
N SER A 373 32.03 -7.67 17.01
CA SER A 373 32.97 -6.90 16.18
C SER A 373 33.41 -5.57 16.81
N THR A 374 32.95 -5.29 18.04
CA THR A 374 33.41 -4.20 18.93
C THR A 374 34.09 -4.80 20.14
#